data_AF-A0A2U3I0Q9-F1
#
_entry.id   AF-A0A2U3I0Q9-F1
#
_cell.length_a   1.000
_cell.length_b   1.000
_cell.length_c   1.000
_cell.angle_alpha   90.00
_cell.angle_beta   90.00
_cell.angle_gamma   90.00
#
_symmetry.space_group_name_H-M   'P 1'
#
loop_
_entity.id
_entity.type
_entity.pdbx_description
1 polymer ?
#
loop_
_entity_poly.entity_id
_entity_poly.type
_entity_poly.pdbx_seq_one_letter_code
_entity_poly.pdbx_strand_id
1 'polypeptide(L)'
;MKSIVRAAIVATALVVPVASFAQSQITRAQVRAELAELQSVGYHVGDGDQAHYPEAIQAAEAKLAARDGATDYGGTANGTSQSGGVRVSPSDWNAMYSR
;
A
#
# COMPACT_ATOMS: atom_id res chain seq x y z
N MET A 1 39.32 -30.81 -5.48
CA MET A 1 37.84 -30.66 -5.61
C MET A 1 37.14 -30.36 -4.28
N LYS A 2 37.45 -31.04 -3.16
CA LYS A 2 36.80 -30.80 -1.85
C LYS A 2 37.13 -29.43 -1.21
N SER A 3 38.30 -28.85 -1.50
CA SER A 3 38.73 -27.54 -1.02
C SER A 3 38.00 -26.36 -1.67
N ILE A 4 37.71 -26.47 -2.98
CA ILE A 4 36.95 -25.45 -3.73
C ILE A 4 35.52 -25.36 -3.19
N VAL A 5 34.89 -26.50 -2.91
CA VAL A 5 33.55 -26.56 -2.32
C VAL A 5 33.51 -25.89 -0.94
N ARG A 6 34.53 -26.11 -0.10
CA ARG A 6 34.61 -25.47 1.22
C ARG A 6 34.84 -23.96 1.13
N ALA A 7 35.69 -23.51 0.20
CA ALA A 7 35.93 -22.08 -0.04
C ALA A 7 34.67 -21.36 -0.54
N ALA A 8 33.87 -22.01 -1.39
CA ALA A 8 32.60 -21.46 -1.86
C ALA A 8 31.57 -21.28 -0.74
N ILE A 9 31.51 -22.22 0.22
CA ILE A 9 30.58 -22.14 1.37
C ILE A 9 30.96 -21.01 2.34
N VAL A 10 32.26 -20.74 2.54
CA VAL A 10 32.71 -19.64 3.42
C VAL A 10 32.48 -18.27 2.76
N ALA A 11 32.60 -18.17 1.44
CA ALA A 11 32.39 -16.92 0.71
C ALA A 11 30.92 -16.43 0.75
N THR A 12 29.94 -17.34 0.76
CA THR A 12 28.51 -16.98 0.82
C THR A 12 28.07 -16.50 2.21
N ALA A 13 28.78 -16.89 3.27
CA ALA A 13 28.48 -16.48 4.65
C ALA A 13 28.84 -15.00 4.94
N LEU A 14 29.63 -14.36 4.07
CA LEU A 14 30.06 -12.95 4.22
C LEU A 14 29.15 -11.95 3.52
N VAL A 15 28.07 -12.39 2.86
CA VAL A 15 27.07 -11.50 2.28
C VAL A 15 26.12 -11.05 3.39
N VAL A 16 26.59 -10.13 4.23
CA VAL A 16 25.69 -9.37 5.12
C VAL A 16 24.97 -8.37 4.22
N PRO A 17 23.63 -8.37 4.16
CA PRO A 17 22.90 -7.27 3.54
C PRO A 17 23.12 -6.02 4.41
N VAL A 18 24.10 -5.18 4.05
CA VAL A 18 24.40 -3.93 4.78
C VAL A 18 23.44 -2.79 4.39
N ALA A 19 22.44 -3.08 3.55
CA ALA A 19 21.46 -2.11 3.10
C ALA A 19 20.36 -1.90 4.17
N SER A 20 20.72 -1.27 5.29
CA SER A 20 19.73 -0.65 6.18
C SER A 20 19.48 0.78 5.70
N PHE A 21 18.50 0.94 4.81
CA PHE A 21 18.05 2.26 4.37
C PHE A 21 17.12 2.86 5.43
N ALA A 22 17.69 3.61 6.38
CA ALA A 22 16.92 4.46 7.29
C ALA A 22 16.85 5.93 6.84
N GLN A 23 17.37 6.23 5.64
CA GLN A 23 17.50 7.59 5.14
C GLN A 23 16.26 8.05 4.35
N SER A 24 15.09 8.05 4.99
CA SER A 24 13.93 8.81 4.52
C SER A 24 13.77 10.04 5.41
N GLN A 25 14.57 11.08 5.16
CA GLN A 25 14.33 12.39 5.76
C GLN A 25 13.15 13.06 5.07
N ILE A 26 11.94 12.60 5.40
CA ILE A 26 10.72 13.26 4.95
C ILE A 26 10.65 14.62 5.64
N THR A 27 10.62 15.68 4.85
CA THR A 27 10.52 17.03 5.38
C THR A 27 9.06 17.37 5.67
N ARG A 28 8.81 18.25 6.64
CA ARG A 28 7.45 18.78 6.86
C ARG A 28 6.87 19.49 5.65
N ALA A 29 7.73 20.05 4.80
CA ALA A 29 7.32 20.64 3.53
C ALA A 29 6.80 19.58 2.55
N GLN A 30 7.49 18.45 2.46
CA GLN A 30 7.10 17.33 1.60
C GLN A 30 5.75 16.73 2.03
N VAL A 31 5.55 16.47 3.33
CA VAL A 31 4.26 15.94 3.83
C VAL A 31 3.11 16.90 3.52
N ARG A 32 3.34 18.21 3.65
CA ARG A 32 2.31 19.21 3.34
C ARG A 32 1.99 19.27 1.85
N ALA A 33 2.98 19.10 0.99
CA ALA A 33 2.78 19.04 -0.46
C ALA A 33 1.92 17.82 -0.83
N GLU A 34 2.28 16.64 -0.32
CA GLU A 34 1.54 15.40 -0.55
C GLU A 34 0.10 15.47 -0.01
N LEU A 35 -0.11 16.04 1.18
CA LEU A 35 -1.46 16.26 1.70
C LEU A 35 -2.27 17.23 0.84
N ALA A 36 -1.65 18.25 0.25
CA ALA A 36 -2.34 19.17 -0.65
C ALA A 36 -2.76 18.48 -1.96
N GLU A 37 -1.95 17.56 -2.46
CA GLU A 37 -2.28 16.74 -3.64
C GLU A 37 -3.44 15.79 -3.34
N LEU A 38 -3.43 15.11 -2.18
CA LEU A 38 -4.55 14.27 -1.74
C LEU A 38 -5.84 15.09 -1.51
N GLN A 39 -5.73 16.29 -0.96
CA GLN A 39 -6.87 17.22 -0.85
C GLN A 39 -7.43 17.61 -2.21
N SER A 40 -6.58 17.73 -3.23
CA SER A 40 -7.04 18.05 -4.59
C SER A 40 -7.91 16.97 -5.23
N VAL A 41 -7.81 15.72 -4.77
CA VAL A 41 -8.66 14.60 -5.18
C VAL A 41 -9.81 14.30 -4.19
N GLY A 42 -10.01 15.20 -3.22
CA GLY A 42 -11.12 15.17 -2.27
C GLY A 42 -10.85 14.38 -0.99
N TYR A 43 -9.58 14.13 -0.62
CA TYR A 43 -9.24 13.52 0.65
C TYR A 43 -9.02 14.57 1.76
N HIS A 44 -9.76 14.45 2.85
CA HIS A 44 -9.70 15.36 3.99
C HIS A 44 -9.36 14.60 5.28
N VAL A 45 -8.24 14.99 5.91
CA VAL A 45 -7.80 14.42 7.18
C VAL A 45 -8.72 14.90 8.29
N GLY A 46 -9.33 13.98 9.04
CA GLY A 46 -10.18 14.29 10.19
C GLY A 46 -11.69 14.24 9.93
N ASP A 47 -12.14 14.05 8.68
CA ASP A 47 -13.57 13.91 8.31
C ASP A 47 -14.12 12.50 8.56
N GLY A 48 -13.56 11.78 9.54
CA GLY A 48 -13.90 10.38 9.83
C GLY A 48 -13.12 9.37 8.99
N ASP A 49 -12.09 9.81 8.27
CA ASP A 49 -11.13 8.95 7.56
C ASP A 49 -10.46 7.93 8.48
N GLN A 50 -10.25 8.28 9.77
CA GLN A 50 -9.78 7.36 10.81
C GLN A 50 -10.66 6.10 10.97
N ALA A 51 -11.98 6.19 10.73
CA ALA A 51 -12.88 5.04 10.80
C ALA A 51 -12.75 4.10 9.59
N HIS A 52 -12.23 4.63 8.48
CA HIS A 52 -12.02 3.93 7.22
C HIS A 52 -10.53 3.86 6.85
N TYR A 53 -9.65 3.99 7.83
CA TYR A 53 -8.22 3.89 7.62
C TYR A 53 -7.83 2.40 7.50
N PRO A 54 -7.06 2.00 6.48
CA PRO A 54 -6.37 2.85 5.48
C PRO A 54 -7.11 3.02 4.14
N GLU A 55 -8.29 2.43 3.96
CA GLU A 55 -9.01 2.39 2.67
C GLU A 55 -9.27 3.78 2.06
N ALA A 56 -9.63 4.77 2.89
CA ALA A 56 -9.92 6.12 2.42
C ALA A 56 -8.69 6.81 1.78
N ILE A 57 -7.49 6.61 2.35
CA ILE A 57 -6.24 7.13 1.81
C ILE A 57 -5.87 6.42 0.52
N GLN A 58 -5.95 5.09 0.50
CA GLN A 58 -5.60 4.30 -0.69
C GLN A 58 -6.50 4.63 -1.89
N ALA A 59 -7.80 4.85 -1.65
CA ALA A 59 -8.72 5.28 -2.70
C ALA A 59 -8.38 6.68 -3.24
N ALA A 60 -7.89 7.58 -2.38
CA ALA A 60 -7.44 8.91 -2.79
C ALA A 60 -6.12 8.84 -3.57
N GLU A 61 -5.15 8.04 -3.11
CA GLU A 61 -3.90 7.78 -3.83
C GLU A 61 -4.16 7.15 -5.19
N ALA A 62 -5.11 6.22 -5.31
CA ALA A 62 -5.49 5.64 -6.61
C ALA A 62 -6.10 6.69 -7.56
N LYS A 63 -6.88 7.64 -7.05
CA LYS A 63 -7.41 8.76 -7.85
C LYS A 63 -6.31 9.72 -8.27
N LEU A 64 -5.36 10.01 -7.38
CA LEU A 64 -4.20 10.85 -7.67
C LEU A 64 -3.30 10.18 -8.72
N ALA A 65 -2.99 8.89 -8.54
CA ALA A 65 -2.25 8.10 -9.51
C ALA A 65 -2.97 7.94 -10.85
N ALA A 66 -4.31 7.91 -10.89
CA ALA A 66 -5.06 7.92 -12.15
C ALA A 66 -5.01 9.29 -12.85
N ARG A 67 -4.95 10.39 -12.08
CA ARG A 67 -4.77 11.75 -12.60
C ARG A 67 -3.35 11.97 -13.12
N ASP A 68 -2.35 11.49 -12.40
CA ASP A 68 -0.94 11.66 -12.76
C ASP A 68 -0.49 10.62 -13.79
N GLY A 69 -1.02 9.40 -13.72
CA GLY A 69 -0.83 8.33 -14.71
C GLY A 69 -1.57 8.54 -16.03
N ALA A 70 -2.50 9.50 -16.10
CA ALA A 70 -2.94 10.04 -17.40
C ALA A 70 -1.82 10.84 -18.10
N THR A 71 -0.77 11.23 -17.35
CA THR A 71 0.41 11.95 -17.82
C THR A 71 1.63 11.02 -17.95
N ASP A 72 1.70 9.94 -17.18
CA ASP A 72 2.79 8.96 -17.22
C ASP A 72 2.43 7.68 -18.01
N TYR A 73 2.98 7.58 -19.23
CA TYR A 73 3.00 6.36 -20.03
C TYR A 73 3.87 5.28 -19.34
N GLY A 74 3.23 4.27 -18.73
CA GLY A 74 3.87 2.98 -18.42
C GLY A 74 4.17 2.72 -16.93
N GLY A 75 3.16 2.32 -16.17
CA GLY A 75 3.34 1.77 -14.83
C GLY A 75 2.27 0.72 -14.55
N THR A 76 2.67 -0.50 -14.26
CA THR A 76 1.81 -1.68 -14.07
C THR A 76 0.69 -1.45 -13.05
N ALA A 77 -0.57 -1.64 -13.45
CA ALA A 77 -1.70 -1.77 -12.54
C ALA A 77 -1.59 -3.11 -11.79
N ASN A 78 -0.91 -3.12 -10.65
CA ASN A 78 -0.75 -4.32 -9.83
C ASN A 78 -1.58 -4.20 -8.54
N GLY A 79 -2.62 -5.02 -8.43
CA GLY A 79 -3.24 -5.38 -7.15
C GLY A 79 -4.73 -5.09 -7.04
N THR A 80 -5.59 -5.95 -7.60
CA THR A 80 -6.97 -6.07 -7.11
C THR A 80 -6.93 -6.74 -5.73
N SER A 81 -6.95 -5.95 -4.65
CA SER A 81 -7.24 -6.46 -3.31
C SER A 81 -8.75 -6.69 -3.18
N GLN A 82 -9.20 -7.87 -3.58
CA GLN A 82 -10.55 -8.34 -3.28
C GLN A 82 -10.54 -8.96 -1.88
N SER A 83 -10.78 -8.16 -0.84
CA SER A 83 -11.17 -8.72 0.45
C SER A 83 -12.64 -9.14 0.35
N GLY A 84 -12.88 -10.45 0.46
CA GLY A 84 -14.23 -11.02 0.43
C GLY A 84 -15.01 -10.62 1.68
N GLY A 85 -15.75 -9.52 1.60
CA GLY A 85 -16.86 -9.27 2.53
C GLY A 85 -17.95 -10.31 2.27
N VAL A 86 -18.36 -11.04 3.31
CA VAL A 86 -19.51 -11.96 3.23
C VAL A 86 -20.74 -11.10 2.90
N ARG A 87 -21.19 -11.14 1.65
CA ARG A 87 -22.44 -10.52 1.23
C ARG A 87 -23.59 -11.41 1.69
N VAL A 88 -24.00 -11.27 2.96
CA VAL A 88 -25.26 -11.87 3.41
C VAL A 88 -26.40 -11.09 2.77
N SER A 89 -27.27 -11.79 2.04
CA SER A 89 -28.39 -11.17 1.37
C SER A 89 -29.42 -10.68 2.41
N PRO A 90 -30.21 -9.63 2.14
CA PRO A 90 -31.27 -9.19 3.04
C PRO A 90 -32.29 -10.31 3.39
N SER A 91 -32.48 -11.27 2.47
CA SER A 91 -33.29 -12.47 2.68
C SER A 91 -32.69 -13.42 3.72
N ASP A 92 -31.37 -13.64 3.73
CA ASP A 92 -30.71 -14.49 4.72
C ASP A 92 -30.77 -13.86 6.12
N TRP A 93 -30.62 -12.54 6.20
CA TRP A 93 -30.83 -11.80 7.44
C TRP A 93 -32.24 -12.01 8.00
N ASN A 94 -33.27 -11.92 7.16
CA ASN A 94 -34.65 -12.05 7.63
C ASN A 94 -34.97 -13.47 8.10
N ALA A 95 -34.38 -14.50 7.47
CA ALA A 95 -34.55 -15.90 7.84
C ALA A 95 -33.93 -16.26 9.20
N MET A 96 -32.87 -15.57 9.63
CA MET A 96 -32.19 -15.88 10.90
C MET A 96 -32.88 -15.28 12.13
N TYR A 97 -33.59 -14.17 11.98
CA TYR A 97 -34.15 -13.40 13.11
C TYR A 97 -35.68 -13.40 13.19
N SER A 98 -36.36 -13.98 12.21
CA SER A 98 -37.81 -14.15 12.24
C SER A 98 -38.17 -15.51 12.85
N ARG A 99 -38.58 -15.54 14.12
CA ARG A 99 -39.37 -16.64 14.71
C ARG A 99 -40.81 -16.19 14.88
#